data_AF-A0A097CS44-F1
#
_entry.id   AF-A0A097CS44-F1
#
_cell.length_a   1.000
_cell.length_b   1.000
_cell.length_c   1.000
_cell.angle_alpha   90.00
_cell.angle_beta   90.00
_cell.angle_gamma   90.00
#
_symmetry.space_group_name_H-M   'P 1'
#
loop_
_entity.id
_entity.type
_entity.pdbx_description
1 polymer ?
#
loop_
_entity_poly.entity_id
_entity_poly.type
_entity_poly.pdbx_seq_one_letter_code
_entity_poly.pdbx_strand_id
1 'polypeptide(L)'
;MNATTVETGNEQIVSVIVTALEEVLRQELTDVTVETRLFDDLNLDSTSVLALLMALEDALDTQVDPESLEQAHLESVGSLAAFLAESR
;
A
#
# COMPACT_ATOMS: atom_id res chain seq x y z
N MET A 1 20.99 4.36 22.95
CA MET A 1 19.68 4.25 22.28
C MET A 1 19.74 5.16 21.06
N ASN A 2 20.33 4.70 19.95
CA ASN A 2 20.55 5.57 18.77
C ASN A 2 20.57 4.74 17.49
N ALA A 3 19.51 4.87 16.70
CA ALA A 3 19.22 4.39 15.33
C ALA A 3 17.67 4.35 15.28
N THR A 4 16.90 5.00 14.42
CA THR A 4 17.14 5.64 13.12
C THR A 4 16.01 6.64 12.88
N THR A 5 16.30 7.86 12.45
CA THR A 5 15.27 8.90 12.17
C THR A 5 14.99 9.06 10.66
N VAL A 6 15.32 8.05 9.85
CA VAL A 6 15.09 8.04 8.39
C VAL A 6 14.30 6.83 7.86
N GLU A 7 13.88 5.90 8.72
CA GLU A 7 13.14 4.68 8.34
C GLU A 7 11.61 4.81 8.50
N THR A 8 11.13 5.80 9.28
CA THR A 8 9.74 5.86 9.76
C THR A 8 8.69 6.12 8.69
N GLY A 9 9.03 6.82 7.59
CA GLY A 9 8.04 7.22 6.58
C GLY A 9 7.49 6.04 5.79
N ASN A 10 8.35 5.14 5.33
CA ASN A 10 7.95 4.01 4.51
C ASN A 10 7.26 2.93 5.36
N GLU A 11 7.76 2.67 6.57
CA GLU A 11 7.13 1.73 7.52
C GLU A 11 5.71 2.16 7.90
N GLN A 12 5.47 3.47 8.09
CA GLN A 12 4.12 3.99 8.34
C GLN A 12 3.20 3.79 7.13
N ILE A 13 3.67 4.07 5.91
CA ILE A 13 2.88 3.88 4.68
C ILE A 13 2.52 2.40 4.50
N VAL A 14 3.48 1.50 4.69
CA VAL A 14 3.24 0.05 4.64
C VAL A 14 2.18 -0.35 5.66
N SER A 15 2.23 0.15 6.90
CA SER A 15 1.21 -0.13 7.91
C SER A 15 -0.18 0.33 7.47
N VAL A 16 -0.29 1.52 6.86
CA VAL A 16 -1.57 2.03 6.34
C VAL A 16 -2.07 1.19 5.18
N ILE A 17 -1.18 0.76 4.27
CA ILE A 17 -1.53 -0.16 3.17
C ILE A 17 -2.06 -1.48 3.71
N VAL A 18 -1.41 -2.07 4.72
CA VAL A 18 -1.87 -3.33 5.33
C VAL A 18 -3.27 -3.14 5.90
N THR A 19 -3.51 -2.09 6.69
CA THR A 19 -4.85 -1.83 7.25
C THR A 19 -5.90 -1.64 6.16
N ALA A 20 -5.61 -0.88 5.10
CA ALA A 20 -6.54 -0.68 3.99
C ALA A 20 -6.81 -2.00 3.22
N LEU A 21 -5.79 -2.84 3.04
CA LEU A 21 -5.94 -4.17 2.45
C LEU A 21 -6.82 -5.08 3.31
N GLU A 22 -6.66 -5.06 4.64
CA GLU A 22 -7.50 -5.84 5.56
C GLU A 22 -8.98 -5.45 5.46
N GLU A 23 -9.26 -4.15 5.33
CA GLU A 23 -10.62 -3.64 5.15
C GLU A 23 -11.23 -4.05 3.80
N VAL A 24 -10.47 -3.92 2.71
CA VAL A 24 -10.92 -4.27 1.36
C VAL A 24 -11.13 -5.78 1.21
N LEU A 25 -10.17 -6.58 1.68
CA LEU A 25 -10.21 -8.04 1.59
C LEU A 25 -11.11 -8.66 2.68
N ARG A 26 -11.51 -7.87 3.68
CA ARG A 26 -12.26 -8.32 4.89
C ARG A 26 -11.59 -9.52 5.58
N GLN A 27 -10.27 -9.51 5.64
CA GLN A 27 -9.48 -10.54 6.31
C GLN A 27 -8.29 -9.90 7.02
N GLU A 28 -7.82 -10.52 8.09
CA GLU A 28 -6.60 -10.08 8.78
C GLU A 28 -5.36 -10.53 8.02
N LEU A 29 -4.39 -9.63 7.89
CA LEU A 29 -3.17 -9.78 7.10
C LEU A 29 -1.94 -9.69 8.01
N THR A 30 -1.69 -10.78 8.75
CA THR A 30 -0.64 -10.78 9.79
C THR A 30 0.78 -11.01 9.27
N ASP A 31 0.93 -11.54 8.04
CA ASP A 31 2.24 -11.91 7.44
C ASP A 31 2.58 -11.08 6.19
N VAL A 32 1.93 -9.93 6.03
CA VAL A 32 2.19 -9.06 4.87
C VAL A 32 3.48 -8.28 5.05
N THR A 33 4.34 -8.36 4.03
CA THR A 33 5.63 -7.68 3.97
C THR A 33 5.74 -6.86 2.69
N VAL A 34 6.80 -6.07 2.56
CA VAL A 34 7.09 -5.30 1.34
C VAL A 34 7.27 -6.19 0.10
N GLU A 35 7.64 -7.45 0.29
CA GLU A 35 7.83 -8.43 -0.80
C GLU A 35 6.50 -9.12 -1.19
N THR A 36 5.44 -8.94 -0.41
CA THR A 36 4.12 -9.54 -0.66
C THR A 36 3.54 -8.98 -1.96
N ARG A 37 3.18 -9.89 -2.87
CA ARG A 37 2.64 -9.54 -4.19
C ARG A 37 1.14 -9.32 -4.13
N LEU A 38 0.69 -8.12 -4.48
CA LEU A 38 -0.72 -7.69 -4.36
C LEU A 38 -1.66 -8.58 -5.19
N PHE A 39 -1.29 -8.87 -6.43
CA PHE A 39 -2.12 -9.69 -7.33
C PHE A 39 -1.97 -11.20 -7.12
N ASP A 40 -0.76 -11.67 -6.79
CA ASP A 40 -0.46 -13.11 -6.76
C ASP A 40 -0.68 -13.72 -5.37
N ASP A 41 -0.24 -13.03 -4.32
CA ASP A 41 -0.35 -13.50 -2.94
C ASP A 41 -1.70 -13.14 -2.34
N LEU A 42 -2.15 -11.89 -2.54
CA LEU A 42 -3.41 -11.40 -1.97
C LEU A 42 -4.63 -11.54 -2.91
N ASN A 43 -4.43 -12.04 -4.14
CA ASN A 43 -5.48 -12.16 -5.17
C ASN A 43 -6.30 -10.86 -5.35
N LEU A 44 -5.63 -9.70 -5.38
CA LEU A 44 -6.32 -8.44 -5.65
C LEU A 44 -6.88 -8.39 -7.08
N ASP A 45 -8.17 -8.14 -7.19
CA ASP A 45 -8.84 -7.84 -8.46
C ASP A 45 -8.84 -6.34 -8.76
N SER A 46 -9.11 -5.95 -10.01
CA SER A 46 -9.21 -4.53 -10.40
C SER A 46 -10.20 -3.72 -9.55
N THR A 47 -11.31 -4.34 -9.13
CA THR A 47 -12.30 -3.70 -8.24
C THR A 47 -11.72 -3.47 -6.84
N SER A 48 -11.00 -4.46 -6.31
CA SER A 48 -10.36 -4.38 -5.00
C SER A 48 -9.20 -3.38 -5.01
N VAL A 49 -8.45 -3.29 -6.12
CA VAL A 49 -7.42 -2.26 -6.32
C VAL A 49 -8.04 -0.87 -6.23
N LEU A 50 -9.14 -0.59 -6.96
CA LEU A 50 -9.79 0.71 -6.89
C LEU A 50 -10.29 1.03 -5.47
N ALA A 51 -10.88 0.05 -4.79
CA ALA A 51 -11.30 0.19 -3.40
C ALA A 51 -10.13 0.49 -2.45
N LEU A 52 -8.99 -0.20 -2.65
CA LEU A 52 -7.76 0.03 -1.91
C LEU A 52 -7.24 1.46 -2.13
N LEU A 53 -7.19 1.92 -3.38
CA LEU A 53 -6.75 3.28 -3.69
C LEU A 53 -7.63 4.32 -2.96
N MET A 54 -8.95 4.19 -3.04
CA MET A 54 -9.87 5.09 -2.34
C MET A 54 -9.68 5.07 -0.82
N ALA A 55 -9.45 3.90 -0.21
CA ALA A 55 -9.19 3.78 1.22
C ALA A 55 -7.85 4.42 1.61
N LEU A 56 -6.82 4.29 0.77
CA LEU A 56 -5.51 4.90 0.96
C LEU A 56 -5.57 6.43 0.84
N GLU A 57 -6.32 6.95 -0.13
CA GLU A 57 -6.56 8.39 -0.31
C GLU A 57 -7.20 9.00 0.94
N ASP A 58 -8.22 8.34 1.49
CA ASP A 58 -8.88 8.76 2.73
C ASP A 58 -7.94 8.69 3.94
N ALA A 59 -7.20 7.59 4.10
CA ALA A 59 -6.31 7.38 5.24
C ALA A 59 -5.09 8.31 5.24
N LEU A 60 -4.57 8.67 4.06
CA LEU A 60 -3.39 9.52 3.91
C LEU A 60 -3.72 10.98 3.60
N ASP A 61 -5.01 11.33 3.47
CA ASP A 61 -5.50 12.64 3.03
C ASP A 61 -4.79 13.10 1.74
N THR A 62 -4.63 12.17 0.81
CA THR A 62 -3.92 12.36 -0.47
C THR A 62 -4.80 11.98 -1.65
N GLN A 63 -4.35 12.31 -2.86
CA GLN A 63 -5.04 11.96 -4.09
C GLN A 63 -4.10 11.14 -4.97
N VAL A 64 -4.52 9.92 -5.29
CA VAL A 64 -3.73 9.00 -6.11
C VAL A 64 -4.16 9.15 -7.56
N ASP A 65 -3.22 9.54 -8.42
CA ASP A 65 -3.51 9.67 -9.84
C ASP A 65 -3.43 8.30 -10.54
N PRO A 66 -4.56 7.75 -11.03
CA PRO A 66 -4.57 6.44 -11.66
C PRO A 66 -3.85 6.44 -13.02
N GLU A 67 -3.63 7.59 -13.66
CA GLU A 67 -2.86 7.66 -14.91
C GLU A 67 -1.36 7.50 -14.65
N SER A 68 -0.88 7.89 -13.46
CA SER A 68 0.51 7.67 -13.03
C SER A 68 0.76 6.26 -12.46
N LEU A 69 -0.31 5.47 -12.30
CA LEU A 69 -0.25 4.19 -11.61
C LEU A 69 0.04 3.05 -12.61
N GLU A 70 1.29 2.61 -12.64
CA GLU A 70 1.74 1.52 -13.48
C GLU A 70 1.62 0.15 -12.79
N GLN A 71 1.65 -0.93 -13.58
CA GLN A 71 1.64 -2.30 -13.05
C GLN A 71 2.81 -2.56 -12.07
N ALA A 72 3.96 -1.91 -12.27
CA ALA A 72 5.10 -2.04 -11.37
C ALA A 72 4.82 -1.48 -9.97
N HIS A 73 4.02 -0.41 -9.85
CA HIS A 73 3.63 0.17 -8.56
C HIS A 73 2.68 -0.74 -7.79
N LEU A 74 1.87 -1.52 -8.49
CA LEU A 74 0.95 -2.49 -7.89
C LEU A 74 1.52 -3.92 -7.83
N GLU A 75 2.80 -4.12 -8.13
CA GLU A 75 3.39 -5.46 -8.11
C GLU A 75 3.47 -6.03 -6.68
N SER A 76 3.87 -5.18 -5.73
CA SER A 76 4.06 -5.55 -4.33
C SER A 76 3.65 -4.42 -3.39
N VAL A 77 3.48 -4.75 -2.10
CA VAL A 77 3.21 -3.76 -1.06
C VAL A 77 4.33 -2.73 -0.97
N GLY A 78 5.59 -3.14 -1.13
CA GLY A 78 6.74 -2.23 -1.13
C GLY A 78 6.72 -1.26 -2.31
N SER A 79 6.37 -1.75 -3.51
CA SER A 79 6.24 -0.90 -4.70
C SER A 79 5.16 0.15 -4.52
N LEU A 80 4.01 -0.23 -3.95
CA LEU A 80 2.90 0.69 -3.69
C LEU A 80 3.28 1.72 -2.62
N ALA A 81 3.96 1.28 -1.56
CA ALA A 81 4.44 2.17 -0.52
C ALA A 81 5.44 3.20 -1.05
N ALA A 82 6.36 2.77 -1.92
CA ALA A 82 7.31 3.66 -2.59
C ALA A 82 6.59 4.70 -3.46
N PHE A 83 5.59 4.30 -4.24
CA PHE A 83 4.78 5.20 -5.05
C PHE A 83 4.06 6.26 -4.18
N LEU A 84 3.41 5.84 -3.09
CA LEU A 84 2.73 6.76 -2.18
C LEU A 84 3.70 7.69 -1.45
N ALA A 85 4.91 7.22 -1.13
CA ALA A 85 5.95 8.05 -0.52
C ALA A 85 6.45 9.15 -1.48
N GLU A 86 6.48 8.86 -2.78
CA GLU A 86 6.93 9.78 -3.83
C GLU A 86 5.84 10.79 -4.22
N SER A 87 4.56 10.40 -4.06
CA SER A 87 3.38 11.22 -4.38
C SER A 87 2.98 12.22 -3.28
N ARG A 88 3.86 12.48 -2.30
CA ARG A 88 3.64 13.40 -1.17
C ARG A 88 4.18 14.81 -1.41
#